data_AF-A0A2H9QXJ7-F1
#
_entry.id   AF-A0A2H9QXJ7-F1
#
_cell.length_a   1.000
_cell.length_b   1.000
_cell.length_c   1.000
_cell.angle_alpha   90.00
_cell.angle_beta   90.00
_cell.angle_gamma   90.00
#
_symmetry.space_group_name_H-M   'P 1'
#
loop_
_entity.id
_entity.type
_entity.pdbx_description
1 polymer ?
#
loop_
_entity_poly.entity_id
_entity_poly.type
_entity_poly.pdbx_seq_one_letter_code
_entity_poly.pdbx_strand_id
1 'polypeptide(L)'
;MFLTKEEEKIFNGEKGEVLERMFRLLVRLGDIYGANKMIPVGSVQVAGVSFKSIGTPGLEFLEDYAKKGAKIKVLTFLNPAGMDLENWKELGFPEDFAEKQIRVMNAFKEMGIVVTSTCTPYLAGNLPRFGEHIAWSESSAVSFSNSVIGARTNREGGPSALAAALCGLTPNYGLHIDENRKPNIVVNVDAELKYNADFGALGSFVGKIVKDKIPYFKGIKNTNTDQLKALGAAMAASGAVALYHAENLTPEAHLMDIKGLEKIEVGEKELKETYAQLNTGENPDIVILGCPHASLREISDLAEKIKGKKMKK
;
A
#
# COMPACT_ATOMS: atom_id res chain seq x y z
N MET A 1 -9.53 -15.15 -20.37
CA MET A 1 -8.35 -15.59 -19.59
C MET A 1 -8.23 -17.12 -19.62
N PHE A 2 -7.03 -17.70 -19.62
CA PHE A 2 -6.80 -19.14 -19.51
C PHE A 2 -6.84 -19.58 -18.03
N LEU A 3 -7.58 -20.65 -17.73
CA LEU A 3 -7.64 -21.28 -16.41
C LEU A 3 -7.03 -22.68 -16.49
N THR A 4 -6.25 -23.06 -15.47
CA THR A 4 -5.80 -24.44 -15.31
C THR A 4 -6.94 -25.35 -14.86
N LYS A 5 -6.79 -26.67 -14.99
CA LYS A 5 -7.80 -27.64 -14.53
C LYS A 5 -8.15 -27.47 -13.05
N GLU A 6 -7.20 -27.12 -12.19
CA GLU A 6 -7.48 -26.89 -10.76
C GLU A 6 -8.23 -25.57 -10.53
N GLU A 7 -7.94 -24.54 -11.33
CA GLU A 7 -8.66 -23.27 -11.29
C GLU A 7 -10.09 -23.40 -11.82
N GLU A 8 -10.32 -24.21 -12.86
CA GLU A 8 -11.66 -24.55 -13.35
C GLU A 8 -12.50 -25.25 -12.29
N LYS A 9 -11.92 -26.16 -11.51
CA LYS A 9 -12.61 -26.80 -10.37
C LYS A 9 -13.04 -25.79 -9.31
N ILE A 10 -12.19 -24.80 -9.00
CA ILE A 10 -12.57 -23.72 -8.07
C ILE A 10 -13.72 -22.90 -8.68
N PHE A 11 -13.58 -22.51 -9.95
CA PHE A 11 -14.59 -21.70 -10.67
C PHE A 11 -15.96 -22.38 -10.76
N ASN A 12 -15.98 -23.72 -10.88
CA ASN A 12 -17.20 -24.53 -10.97
C ASN A 12 -17.79 -24.94 -9.60
N GLY A 13 -17.19 -24.49 -8.49
CA GLY A 13 -17.73 -24.73 -7.14
C GLY A 13 -17.28 -26.03 -6.47
N GLU A 14 -16.42 -26.83 -7.10
CA GLU A 14 -15.95 -28.12 -6.55
C GLU A 14 -15.09 -27.95 -5.28
N LYS A 15 -14.60 -26.74 -5.00
CA LYS A 15 -13.81 -26.39 -3.81
C LYS A 15 -14.61 -25.61 -2.75
N GLY A 16 -15.94 -25.56 -2.89
CA GLY A 16 -16.84 -24.90 -1.95
C GLY A 16 -17.23 -23.48 -2.35
N GLU A 17 -18.40 -23.06 -1.87
CA GLU A 17 -19.08 -21.82 -2.28
C GLU A 17 -18.22 -20.55 -2.08
N VAL A 18 -17.51 -20.46 -0.96
CA VAL A 18 -16.68 -19.28 -0.64
C VAL A 18 -15.57 -19.10 -1.68
N LEU A 19 -14.81 -20.17 -1.96
CA LEU A 19 -13.73 -20.12 -2.94
C LEU A 19 -14.27 -19.91 -4.35
N GLU A 20 -15.42 -20.50 -4.69
CA GLU A 20 -16.07 -20.27 -5.97
C GLU A 20 -16.37 -18.77 -6.19
N ARG A 21 -17.07 -18.15 -5.24
CA ARG A 21 -17.47 -16.73 -5.32
C ARG A 21 -16.25 -15.81 -5.43
N MET A 22 -15.23 -16.06 -4.61
CA MET A 22 -14.00 -15.27 -4.60
C MET A 22 -13.17 -15.47 -5.87
N PHE A 23 -13.07 -16.69 -6.36
CA PHE A 23 -12.35 -16.96 -7.58
C PHE A 23 -13.06 -16.37 -8.81
N ARG A 24 -14.40 -16.44 -8.87
CA ARG A 24 -15.19 -15.75 -9.90
C ARG A 24 -14.96 -14.24 -9.90
N LEU A 25 -14.80 -13.61 -8.72
CA LEU A 25 -14.42 -12.19 -8.62
C LEU A 25 -13.06 -11.94 -9.28
N LEU A 26 -12.03 -12.75 -8.97
CA LEU A 26 -10.70 -12.63 -9.58
C LEU A 26 -10.75 -12.86 -11.10
N VAL A 27 -11.53 -13.85 -11.56
CA VAL A 27 -11.72 -14.12 -13.00
C VAL A 27 -12.35 -12.91 -13.68
N ARG A 28 -13.39 -12.33 -13.08
CA ARG A 28 -14.05 -11.16 -13.64
C ARG A 28 -13.13 -9.94 -13.72
N LEU A 29 -12.29 -9.72 -12.69
CA LEU A 29 -11.26 -8.68 -12.72
C LEU A 29 -10.24 -8.96 -13.82
N GLY A 30 -9.79 -10.21 -13.94
CA GLY A 30 -8.91 -10.64 -15.01
C GLY A 30 -9.48 -10.34 -16.39
N ASP A 31 -10.75 -10.64 -16.63
CA ASP A 31 -11.41 -10.33 -17.91
C ASP A 31 -11.53 -8.82 -18.17
N ILE A 32 -11.84 -8.02 -17.14
CA ILE A 32 -11.93 -6.55 -17.25
C ILE A 32 -10.59 -5.94 -17.64
N TYR A 33 -9.50 -6.41 -17.04
CA TYR A 33 -8.15 -5.87 -17.25
C TYR A 33 -7.33 -6.62 -18.30
N GLY A 34 -7.93 -7.57 -19.02
CA GLY A 34 -7.27 -8.31 -20.10
C GLY A 34 -6.17 -9.27 -19.63
N ALA A 35 -6.28 -9.81 -18.42
CA ALA A 35 -5.35 -10.80 -17.89
C ALA A 35 -5.36 -12.08 -18.74
N ASN A 36 -4.16 -12.61 -19.01
CA ASN A 36 -4.01 -13.84 -19.80
C ASN A 36 -4.16 -15.12 -18.97
N LYS A 37 -3.80 -15.08 -17.68
CA LYS A 37 -3.86 -16.21 -16.74
C LYS A 37 -3.93 -15.72 -15.29
N MET A 38 -4.16 -16.64 -14.35
CA MET A 38 -3.87 -16.42 -12.94
C MET A 38 -2.38 -16.64 -12.65
N ILE A 39 -1.88 -15.97 -11.61
CA ILE A 39 -0.52 -16.12 -11.09
C ILE A 39 -0.54 -16.31 -9.57
N PRO A 40 0.36 -17.13 -9.01
CA PRO A 40 0.49 -17.28 -7.57
C PRO A 40 0.98 -15.98 -6.93
N VAL A 41 0.49 -15.71 -5.73
CA VAL A 41 0.98 -14.60 -4.89
C VAL A 41 1.69 -15.14 -3.66
N GLY A 42 2.80 -14.52 -3.27
CA GLY A 42 3.56 -14.93 -2.09
C GLY A 42 3.03 -14.36 -0.78
N SER A 43 2.46 -13.15 -0.82
CA SER A 43 1.75 -12.56 0.32
C SER A 43 0.64 -11.62 -0.11
N VAL A 44 -0.25 -11.31 0.82
CA VAL A 44 -1.40 -10.43 0.62
C VAL A 44 -1.49 -9.40 1.74
N GLN A 45 -1.99 -8.20 1.41
CA GLN A 45 -2.38 -7.20 2.39
C GLN A 45 -3.79 -6.72 2.10
N VAL A 46 -4.72 -7.00 3.02
CA VAL A 46 -6.14 -6.68 2.86
C VAL A 46 -6.44 -5.28 3.40
N ALA A 47 -7.09 -4.44 2.60
CA ALA A 47 -7.72 -3.19 3.02
C ALA A 47 -9.22 -3.38 3.35
N GLY A 48 -9.91 -2.31 3.73
CA GLY A 48 -11.30 -2.40 4.17
C GLY A 48 -11.42 -3.01 5.57
N VAL A 49 -10.47 -2.68 6.46
CA VAL A 49 -10.44 -3.20 7.83
C VAL A 49 -11.27 -2.32 8.78
N SER A 50 -11.39 -1.03 8.47
CA SER A 50 -12.18 -0.10 9.28
C SER A 50 -13.68 -0.35 9.10
N PHE A 51 -14.42 -0.53 10.19
CA PHE A 51 -15.88 -0.60 10.19
C PHE A 51 -16.50 0.66 9.57
N LYS A 52 -15.86 1.83 9.76
CA LYS A 52 -16.29 3.09 9.13
C LYS A 52 -16.30 3.00 7.60
N SER A 53 -15.40 2.23 7.02
CA SER A 53 -15.25 2.08 5.57
C SER A 53 -16.17 1.01 4.98
N ILE A 54 -16.39 -0.09 5.70
CA ILE A 54 -17.12 -1.25 5.16
C ILE A 54 -18.58 -1.33 5.61
N GLY A 55 -18.91 -0.65 6.72
CA GLY A 55 -20.24 -0.66 7.33
C GLY A 55 -20.74 -2.05 7.69
N THR A 56 -22.03 -2.12 8.02
CA THR A 56 -22.71 -3.38 8.35
C THR A 56 -22.63 -4.43 7.25
N PRO A 57 -22.83 -4.10 5.95
CA PRO A 57 -22.77 -5.11 4.89
C PRO A 57 -21.40 -5.79 4.79
N GLY A 58 -20.32 -5.02 4.95
CA GLY A 58 -18.97 -5.59 4.95
C GLY A 58 -18.68 -6.44 6.18
N LEU A 59 -19.14 -6.03 7.36
CA LEU A 59 -19.03 -6.84 8.57
C LEU A 59 -19.77 -8.18 8.43
N GLU A 60 -21.03 -8.15 7.99
CA GLU A 60 -21.84 -9.37 7.81
C GLU A 60 -21.24 -10.31 6.76
N PHE A 61 -20.69 -9.75 5.67
CA PHE A 61 -19.97 -10.51 4.67
C PHE A 61 -18.74 -11.23 5.24
N LEU A 62 -17.92 -10.54 6.04
CA LEU A 62 -16.73 -11.13 6.66
C LEU A 62 -17.12 -12.23 7.67
N GLU A 63 -18.15 -11.99 8.48
CA GLU A 63 -18.66 -12.98 9.44
C GLU A 63 -19.28 -14.21 8.75
N ASP A 64 -20.02 -14.04 7.65
CA ASP A 64 -20.54 -15.18 6.86
C ASP A 64 -19.41 -16.07 6.36
N TYR A 65 -18.36 -15.46 5.80
CA TYR A 65 -17.24 -16.19 5.24
C TYR A 65 -16.42 -16.90 6.33
N ALA A 66 -16.19 -16.24 7.46
CA ALA A 66 -15.56 -16.85 8.63
C ALA A 66 -16.37 -18.06 9.13
N LYS A 67 -17.69 -17.92 9.31
CA LYS A 67 -18.60 -18.99 9.75
C LYS A 67 -18.65 -20.17 8.79
N LYS A 68 -18.50 -19.91 7.48
CA LYS A 68 -18.40 -20.95 6.44
C LYS A 68 -17.02 -21.63 6.39
N GLY A 69 -16.13 -21.32 7.32
CA GLY A 69 -14.82 -21.95 7.45
C GLY A 69 -13.81 -21.47 6.41
N ALA A 70 -13.98 -20.26 5.85
CA ALA A 70 -12.99 -19.69 4.94
C ALA A 70 -11.62 -19.60 5.62
N LYS A 71 -10.55 -20.02 4.91
CA LYS A 71 -9.18 -19.93 5.38
C LYS A 71 -8.28 -19.37 4.29
N ILE A 72 -7.40 -18.46 4.67
CA ILE A 72 -6.37 -17.96 3.75
C ILE A 72 -5.40 -19.09 3.36
N LYS A 73 -4.87 -19.01 2.15
CA LYS A 73 -3.89 -19.95 1.60
C LYS A 73 -2.45 -19.42 1.66
N VAL A 74 -2.29 -18.11 1.80
CA VAL A 74 -1.00 -17.41 1.77
C VAL A 74 -0.92 -16.39 2.92
N LEU A 75 0.30 -16.01 3.32
CA LEU A 75 0.51 -15.04 4.40
C LEU A 75 -0.25 -13.74 4.10
N THR A 76 -1.15 -13.36 4.99
CA THR A 76 -2.04 -12.22 4.79
C THR A 76 -1.98 -11.29 6.00
N PHE A 77 -1.67 -10.02 5.75
CA PHE A 77 -1.61 -8.96 6.76
C PHE A 77 -2.80 -8.01 6.61
N LEU A 78 -3.14 -7.29 7.68
CA LEU A 78 -4.22 -6.31 7.69
C LEU A 78 -3.69 -4.87 7.70
N ASN A 79 -4.37 -4.03 6.93
CA ASN A 79 -4.32 -2.59 7.08
C ASN A 79 -4.81 -2.12 8.46
N PRO A 80 -4.52 -0.87 8.86
CA PRO A 80 -4.96 -0.33 10.14
C PRO A 80 -6.47 -0.43 10.34
N ALA A 81 -6.86 -0.76 11.58
CA ALA A 81 -8.25 -0.73 12.01
C ALA A 81 -8.78 0.71 12.10
N GLY A 82 -10.10 0.86 12.21
CA GLY A 82 -10.75 2.16 12.34
C GLY A 82 -10.53 2.86 13.69
N MET A 83 -9.85 2.21 14.63
CA MET A 83 -9.54 2.71 15.97
C MET A 83 -8.35 1.92 16.56
N ASP A 84 -7.83 2.42 17.68
CA ASP A 84 -6.93 1.64 18.55
C ASP A 84 -7.65 0.41 19.11
N LEU A 85 -7.05 -0.78 19.05
CA LEU A 85 -7.73 -2.01 19.50
C LEU A 85 -7.67 -2.23 21.01
N GLU A 86 -6.80 -1.52 21.71
CA GLU A 86 -6.52 -1.69 23.15
C GLU A 86 -7.08 -0.51 23.96
N ASN A 87 -6.79 0.72 23.53
CA ASN A 87 -7.03 1.95 24.28
C ASN A 87 -8.21 2.78 23.77
N TRP A 88 -9.08 2.20 22.92
CA TRP A 88 -10.21 2.94 22.31
C TRP A 88 -11.13 3.62 23.34
N LYS A 89 -11.31 3.02 24.53
CA LYS A 89 -12.13 3.61 25.61
C LYS A 89 -11.53 4.91 26.13
N GLU A 90 -10.23 4.91 26.41
CA GLU A 90 -9.51 6.10 26.91
C GLU A 90 -9.42 7.19 25.83
N LEU A 91 -9.31 6.79 24.57
CA LEU A 91 -9.33 7.69 23.41
C LEU A 91 -10.74 8.21 23.07
N GLY A 92 -11.79 7.77 23.79
CA GLY A 92 -13.15 8.28 23.66
C GLY A 92 -13.92 7.78 22.42
N PHE A 93 -13.56 6.61 21.87
CA PHE A 93 -14.33 6.03 20.78
C PHE A 93 -15.70 5.53 21.27
N PRO A 94 -16.79 5.71 20.49
CA PRO A 94 -18.10 5.15 20.82
C PRO A 94 -18.06 3.64 20.96
N GLU A 95 -18.70 3.12 22.02
CA GLU A 95 -18.73 1.68 22.32
C GLU A 95 -19.36 0.86 21.19
N ASP A 96 -20.45 1.36 20.59
CA ASP A 96 -21.12 0.67 19.48
C ASP A 96 -20.25 0.55 18.22
N PHE A 97 -19.38 1.54 17.98
CA PHE A 97 -18.40 1.49 16.90
C PHE A 97 -17.30 0.49 17.22
N ALA A 98 -16.81 0.52 18.46
CA ALA A 98 -15.73 -0.33 18.92
C ALA A 98 -16.11 -1.83 18.87
N GLU A 99 -17.30 -2.19 19.34
CA GLU A 99 -17.82 -3.56 19.26
C GLU A 99 -17.86 -4.07 17.82
N LYS A 100 -18.38 -3.25 16.89
CA LYS A 100 -18.47 -3.62 15.46
C LYS A 100 -17.09 -3.76 14.85
N GLN A 101 -16.16 -2.86 15.18
CA GLN A 101 -14.77 -2.96 14.70
C GLN A 101 -14.06 -4.21 15.25
N ILE A 102 -14.26 -4.57 16.52
CA ILE A 102 -13.69 -5.79 17.10
C ILE A 102 -14.25 -7.04 16.41
N ARG A 103 -15.54 -7.06 16.07
CA ARG A 103 -16.14 -8.14 15.28
C ARG A 103 -15.49 -8.29 13.90
N VAL A 104 -15.19 -7.18 13.22
CA VAL A 104 -14.41 -7.21 11.96
C VAL A 104 -13.05 -7.88 12.18
N MET A 105 -12.31 -7.49 13.24
CA MET A 105 -11.00 -8.09 13.54
C MET A 105 -11.10 -9.58 13.85
N ASN A 106 -12.13 -10.00 14.58
CA ASN A 106 -12.36 -11.40 14.91
C ASN A 106 -12.68 -12.25 13.68
N ALA A 107 -13.50 -11.75 12.75
CA ALA A 107 -13.79 -12.46 11.50
C ALA A 107 -12.51 -12.69 10.66
N PHE A 108 -11.65 -11.66 10.55
CA PHE A 108 -10.36 -11.83 9.87
C PHE A 108 -9.43 -12.81 10.59
N LYS A 109 -9.35 -12.75 11.92
CA LYS A 109 -8.56 -13.67 12.74
C LYS A 109 -9.06 -15.11 12.58
N GLU A 110 -10.37 -15.32 12.55
CA GLU A 110 -10.99 -16.63 12.32
C GLU A 110 -10.63 -17.19 10.94
N MET A 111 -10.50 -16.35 9.92
CA MET A 111 -10.00 -16.77 8.59
C MET A 111 -8.49 -17.03 8.54
N GLY A 112 -7.76 -16.83 9.64
CA GLY A 112 -6.32 -17.06 9.76
C GLY A 112 -5.45 -15.85 9.39
N ILE A 113 -6.05 -14.66 9.22
CA ILE A 113 -5.31 -13.45 8.86
C ILE A 113 -4.56 -12.89 10.07
N VAL A 114 -3.34 -12.42 9.84
CA VAL A 114 -2.53 -11.78 10.88
C VAL A 114 -3.05 -10.37 11.15
N VAL A 115 -3.49 -10.13 12.38
CA VAL A 115 -4.05 -8.86 12.84
C VAL A 115 -2.93 -7.85 13.16
N THR A 116 -2.16 -7.46 12.15
CA THR A 116 -1.04 -6.52 12.28
C THR A 116 -1.47 -5.06 12.37
N SER A 117 -2.64 -4.72 11.81
CA SER A 117 -3.20 -3.37 11.78
C SER A 117 -2.19 -2.30 11.32
N THR A 118 -1.47 -2.53 10.23
CA THR A 118 -0.41 -1.63 9.75
C THR A 118 -0.48 -1.33 8.27
N CYS A 119 -0.23 -0.06 7.92
CA CYS A 119 -0.06 0.39 6.53
C CYS A 119 1.35 0.11 5.98
N THR A 120 2.30 -0.29 6.84
CA THR A 120 3.69 -0.59 6.47
C THR A 120 4.05 -2.05 6.77
N PRO A 121 3.43 -3.03 6.06
CA PRO A 121 3.61 -4.46 6.35
C PRO A 121 5.07 -4.92 6.25
N TYR A 122 5.85 -4.25 5.38
CA TYR A 122 7.29 -4.46 5.21
C TYR A 122 8.14 -4.07 6.43
N LEU A 123 7.65 -3.19 7.32
CA LEU A 123 8.30 -2.90 8.60
C LEU A 123 7.89 -3.91 9.69
N ALA A 124 6.82 -4.66 9.47
CA ALA A 124 6.27 -5.65 10.41
C ALA A 124 6.59 -7.11 10.02
N GLY A 125 7.59 -7.31 9.15
CA GLY A 125 8.11 -8.64 8.79
C GLY A 125 7.53 -9.27 7.52
N ASN A 126 6.55 -8.67 6.86
CA ASN A 126 6.10 -9.10 5.52
C ASN A 126 6.92 -8.39 4.43
N LEU A 127 8.14 -8.89 4.20
CA LEU A 127 9.10 -8.33 3.25
C LEU A 127 9.23 -9.26 2.02
N PRO A 128 8.53 -8.97 0.92
CA PRO A 128 8.62 -9.77 -0.31
C PRO A 128 10.00 -9.63 -0.98
N ARG A 129 10.30 -10.55 -1.89
CA ARG A 129 11.53 -10.56 -2.69
C ARG A 129 11.36 -9.72 -3.95
N PHE A 130 12.48 -9.26 -4.49
CA PHE A 130 12.52 -8.72 -5.85
C PHE A 130 11.94 -9.74 -6.84
N GLY A 131 11.05 -9.33 -7.75
CA GLY A 131 10.40 -10.26 -8.67
C GLY A 131 9.11 -10.87 -8.15
N GLU A 132 8.87 -10.86 -6.84
CA GLU A 132 7.77 -11.62 -6.24
C GLU A 132 6.41 -10.97 -6.51
N HIS A 133 5.45 -11.77 -6.96
CA HIS A 133 4.07 -11.33 -7.12
C HIS A 133 3.35 -11.37 -5.77
N ILE A 134 2.73 -10.26 -5.41
CA ILE A 134 1.94 -10.09 -4.18
C ILE A 134 0.62 -9.40 -4.53
N ALA A 135 -0.36 -9.44 -3.62
CA ALA A 135 -1.63 -8.72 -3.79
C ALA A 135 -1.86 -7.79 -2.59
N TRP A 136 -1.36 -6.55 -2.69
CA TRP A 136 -1.43 -5.57 -1.59
C TRP A 136 -2.38 -4.43 -1.91
N SER A 137 -3.16 -3.99 -0.91
CA SER A 137 -4.16 -2.94 -1.09
C SER A 137 -3.73 -1.54 -0.62
N GLU A 138 -2.83 -1.43 0.35
CA GLU A 138 -2.43 -0.11 0.87
C GLU A 138 -1.63 0.66 -0.18
N SER A 139 -2.13 1.84 -0.57
CA SER A 139 -1.54 2.63 -1.66
C SER A 139 -0.08 2.99 -1.44
N SER A 140 0.30 3.36 -0.21
CA SER A 140 1.69 3.66 0.14
C SER A 140 2.57 2.40 0.14
N ALA A 141 2.04 1.26 0.59
CA ALA A 141 2.74 -0.01 0.58
C ALA A 141 2.91 -0.58 -0.83
N VAL A 142 1.92 -0.39 -1.71
CA VAL A 142 1.98 -0.73 -3.14
C VAL A 142 3.09 0.06 -3.83
N SER A 143 3.14 1.39 -3.62
CA SER A 143 4.21 2.23 -4.17
C SER A 143 5.59 1.80 -3.66
N PHE A 144 5.71 1.52 -2.36
CA PHE A 144 6.95 1.05 -1.76
C PHE A 144 7.37 -0.35 -2.26
N SER A 145 6.45 -1.31 -2.33
CA SER A 145 6.75 -2.67 -2.76
C SER A 145 7.14 -2.74 -4.23
N ASN A 146 6.46 -1.99 -5.09
CA ASN A 146 6.80 -1.92 -6.50
C ASN A 146 8.15 -1.23 -6.73
N SER A 147 8.41 -0.11 -6.03
CA SER A 147 9.53 0.77 -6.34
C SER A 147 10.78 0.46 -5.53
N VAL A 148 10.66 0.30 -4.21
CA VAL A 148 11.81 0.13 -3.30
C VAL A 148 12.20 -1.33 -3.17
N ILE A 149 11.23 -2.25 -3.15
CA ILE A 149 11.49 -3.69 -3.07
C ILE A 149 11.65 -4.31 -4.47
N GLY A 150 10.89 -3.84 -5.46
CA GLY A 150 10.81 -4.46 -6.79
C GLY A 150 9.92 -5.71 -6.83
N ALA A 151 8.99 -5.84 -5.87
CA ALA A 151 7.89 -6.78 -5.95
C ALA A 151 6.84 -6.32 -6.97
N ARG A 152 5.88 -7.19 -7.30
CA ARG A 152 4.87 -6.95 -8.33
C ARG A 152 3.48 -6.99 -7.72
N THR A 153 2.81 -5.84 -7.68
CA THR A 153 1.41 -5.74 -7.24
C THR A 153 0.70 -4.62 -7.95
N ASN A 154 -0.58 -4.87 -8.26
CA ASN A 154 -1.52 -3.80 -8.55
C ASN A 154 -2.00 -3.15 -7.24
N ARG A 155 -2.78 -2.07 -7.37
CA ARG A 155 -3.52 -1.50 -6.24
C ARG A 155 -4.80 -2.31 -6.03
N GLU A 156 -4.72 -3.31 -5.17
CA GLU A 156 -5.84 -4.21 -4.91
C GLU A 156 -6.96 -3.55 -4.10
N GLY A 157 -8.22 -3.86 -4.45
CA GLY A 157 -9.36 -3.52 -3.61
C GLY A 157 -9.46 -4.46 -2.40
N GLY A 158 -10.20 -4.06 -1.36
CA GLY A 158 -10.44 -4.91 -0.19
C GLY A 158 -10.99 -6.32 -0.55
N PRO A 159 -12.06 -6.41 -1.35
CA PRO A 159 -12.59 -7.71 -1.79
C PRO A 159 -11.64 -8.51 -2.69
N SER A 160 -10.90 -7.86 -3.59
CA SER A 160 -9.96 -8.58 -4.49
C SER A 160 -8.75 -9.10 -3.73
N ALA A 161 -8.21 -8.33 -2.78
CA ALA A 161 -7.15 -8.80 -1.90
C ALA A 161 -7.61 -9.98 -1.03
N LEU A 162 -8.81 -9.91 -0.44
CA LEU A 162 -9.35 -11.05 0.32
C LEU A 162 -9.53 -12.29 -0.58
N ALA A 163 -10.03 -12.11 -1.80
CA ALA A 163 -10.13 -13.20 -2.76
C ALA A 163 -8.76 -13.80 -3.09
N ALA A 164 -7.74 -12.96 -3.28
CA ALA A 164 -6.37 -13.39 -3.52
C ALA A 164 -5.77 -14.14 -2.32
N ALA A 165 -6.07 -13.71 -1.09
CA ALA A 165 -5.64 -14.42 0.13
C ALA A 165 -6.24 -15.83 0.22
N LEU A 166 -7.54 -15.96 -0.07
CA LEU A 166 -8.25 -17.23 0.00
C LEU A 166 -7.84 -18.19 -1.14
N CYS A 167 -7.65 -17.67 -2.35
CA CYS A 167 -7.29 -18.49 -3.51
C CYS A 167 -5.78 -18.75 -3.63
N GLY A 168 -4.95 -17.87 -3.05
CA GLY A 168 -3.49 -17.83 -3.24
C GLY A 168 -3.08 -17.41 -4.65
N LEU A 169 -3.93 -16.67 -5.35
CA LEU A 169 -3.80 -16.31 -6.76
C LEU A 169 -4.27 -14.86 -7.00
N THR A 170 -3.71 -14.20 -8.01
CA THR A 170 -4.24 -12.94 -8.57
C THR A 170 -4.21 -13.01 -10.10
N PRO A 171 -5.10 -12.32 -10.84
CA PRO A 171 -4.99 -12.27 -12.29
C PRO A 171 -3.72 -11.53 -12.74
N ASN A 172 -3.09 -12.02 -13.80
CA ASN A 172 -1.86 -11.46 -14.35
C ASN A 172 -2.13 -10.26 -15.27
N TYR A 173 -2.21 -9.07 -14.69
CA TYR A 173 -2.40 -7.80 -15.41
C TYR A 173 -1.64 -6.65 -14.76
N GLY A 174 -1.64 -5.49 -15.42
CA GLY A 174 -1.10 -4.25 -14.85
C GLY A 174 0.38 -4.38 -14.49
N LEU A 175 0.75 -4.02 -13.26
CA LEU A 175 2.13 -3.98 -12.77
C LEU A 175 2.74 -5.35 -12.47
N HIS A 176 1.99 -6.44 -12.69
CA HIS A 176 2.56 -7.79 -12.76
C HIS A 176 3.29 -8.07 -14.09
N ILE A 177 3.08 -7.24 -15.10
CA ILE A 177 3.66 -7.38 -16.45
C ILE A 177 4.81 -6.38 -16.58
N ASP A 178 6.01 -6.85 -16.93
CA ASP A 178 7.22 -6.02 -16.95
C ASP A 178 7.11 -4.84 -17.93
N GLU A 179 6.46 -5.03 -19.09
CA GLU A 179 6.26 -3.97 -20.08
C GLU A 179 5.46 -2.79 -19.52
N ASN A 180 4.51 -3.05 -18.63
CA ASN A 180 3.65 -2.02 -18.01
C ASN A 180 4.36 -1.24 -16.90
N ARG A 181 5.58 -1.63 -16.53
CA ARG A 181 6.37 -1.01 -15.45
C ARG A 181 7.32 0.08 -15.97
N LYS A 182 7.37 0.29 -17.29
CA LYS A 182 8.22 1.31 -17.93
C LYS A 182 7.77 2.72 -17.56
N PRO A 183 8.71 3.65 -17.31
CA PRO A 183 8.36 5.03 -16.97
C PRO A 183 7.72 5.76 -18.15
N ASN A 184 6.87 6.73 -17.83
CA ASN A 184 6.26 7.62 -18.81
C ASN A 184 6.92 8.99 -18.85
N ILE A 185 7.62 9.37 -17.77
CA ILE A 185 8.10 10.73 -17.55
C ILE A 185 9.39 10.72 -16.74
N VAL A 186 10.31 11.62 -17.06
CA VAL A 186 11.55 11.85 -16.30
C VAL A 186 11.37 13.06 -15.41
N VAL A 187 11.72 12.94 -14.14
CA VAL A 187 11.72 14.02 -13.16
C VAL A 187 13.16 14.32 -12.79
N ASN A 188 13.66 15.47 -13.22
CA ASN A 188 14.98 15.97 -12.87
C ASN A 188 14.87 16.81 -11.61
N VAL A 189 15.51 16.35 -10.54
CA VAL A 189 15.49 17.03 -9.24
C VAL A 189 16.79 17.82 -9.07
N ASP A 190 16.66 19.14 -8.94
CA ASP A 190 17.74 20.08 -8.62
C ASP A 190 17.41 20.84 -7.33
N ALA A 191 17.37 20.09 -6.22
CA ALA A 191 17.09 20.62 -4.88
C ALA A 191 17.79 19.78 -3.81
N GLU A 192 18.09 20.39 -2.67
CA GLU A 192 18.66 19.69 -1.52
C GLU A 192 17.55 18.99 -0.71
N LEU A 193 17.54 17.66 -0.73
CA LEU A 193 16.59 16.85 0.04
C LEU A 193 17.28 16.27 1.28
N LYS A 194 16.82 16.63 2.48
CA LYS A 194 17.45 16.25 3.75
C LYS A 194 16.51 15.49 4.68
N TYR A 195 15.26 15.91 4.78
CA TYR A 195 14.27 15.39 5.71
C TYR A 195 13.22 14.54 4.99
N ASN A 196 12.58 13.61 5.70
CA ASN A 196 11.46 12.83 5.13
C ASN A 196 10.35 13.74 4.58
N ALA A 197 10.17 14.92 5.18
CA ALA A 197 9.24 15.94 4.70
C ALA A 197 9.60 16.51 3.31
N ASP A 198 10.90 16.62 2.96
CA ASP A 198 11.32 17.11 1.64
C ASP A 198 10.93 16.11 0.55
N PHE A 199 11.12 14.82 0.82
CA PHE A 199 10.69 13.73 -0.06
C PHE A 199 9.16 13.66 -0.14
N GLY A 200 8.45 13.91 0.97
CA GLY A 200 7.00 14.02 0.96
C GLY A 200 6.48 15.21 0.13
N ALA A 201 7.13 16.38 0.22
CA ALA A 201 6.81 17.54 -0.58
C ALA A 201 7.09 17.28 -2.07
N LEU A 202 8.25 16.73 -2.41
CA LEU A 202 8.59 16.30 -3.76
C LEU A 202 7.54 15.34 -4.33
N GLY A 203 7.18 14.30 -3.55
CA GLY A 203 6.18 13.32 -3.96
C GLY A 203 4.78 13.92 -4.14
N SER A 204 4.37 14.85 -3.27
CA SER A 204 3.10 15.55 -3.39
C SER A 204 3.05 16.43 -4.65
N PHE A 205 4.13 17.16 -4.94
CA PHE A 205 4.25 17.98 -6.14
C PHE A 205 4.17 17.13 -7.41
N VAL A 206 5.04 16.12 -7.51
CA VAL A 206 5.13 15.26 -8.70
C VAL A 206 3.84 14.47 -8.87
N GLY A 207 3.30 13.88 -7.81
CA GLY A 207 2.07 13.08 -7.87
C GLY A 207 0.88 13.85 -8.45
N LYS A 208 0.69 15.12 -8.08
CA LYS A 208 -0.36 15.98 -8.67
C LYS A 208 -0.22 16.16 -10.18
N ILE A 209 1.02 16.21 -10.69
CA ILE A 209 1.30 16.46 -12.11
C ILE A 209 1.19 15.16 -12.90
N VAL A 210 1.85 14.10 -12.44
CA VAL A 210 1.98 12.85 -13.20
C VAL A 210 0.74 11.97 -13.09
N LYS A 211 -0.09 12.17 -12.05
CA LYS A 211 -1.25 11.33 -11.74
C LYS A 211 -0.84 9.87 -11.65
N ASP A 212 -1.45 8.99 -12.43
CA ASP A 212 -1.24 7.54 -12.44
C ASP A 212 -0.07 7.10 -13.34
N LYS A 213 0.63 8.04 -13.99
CA LYS A 213 1.85 7.75 -14.75
C LYS A 213 3.00 7.33 -13.82
N ILE A 214 3.96 6.60 -14.37
CA ILE A 214 5.16 6.10 -13.69
C ILE A 214 6.32 7.11 -13.89
N PRO A 215 6.75 7.85 -12.86
CA PRO A 215 7.89 8.76 -12.97
C PRO A 215 9.24 8.03 -12.81
N TYR A 216 10.25 8.51 -13.52
CA TYR A 216 11.66 8.17 -13.34
C TYR A 216 12.41 9.38 -12.78
N PHE A 217 12.89 9.29 -11.54
CA PHE A 217 13.59 10.35 -10.85
C PHE A 217 15.10 10.32 -11.13
N LYS A 218 15.65 11.50 -11.39
CA LYS A 218 17.08 11.80 -11.46
C LYS A 218 17.45 12.88 -10.45
N GLY A 219 18.71 12.90 -10.03
CA GLY A 219 19.25 13.95 -9.17
C GLY A 219 19.01 13.75 -7.67
N ILE A 220 18.20 12.76 -7.26
CA ILE A 220 18.07 12.37 -5.85
C ILE A 220 19.38 11.72 -5.37
N LYS A 221 19.99 12.28 -4.32
CA LYS A 221 21.26 11.84 -3.74
C LYS A 221 21.11 11.62 -2.23
N ASN A 222 22.03 10.86 -1.62
CA ASN A 222 22.18 10.70 -0.17
C ASN A 222 20.87 10.34 0.56
N THR A 223 20.11 9.37 0.02
CA THR A 223 18.80 8.99 0.56
C THR A 223 18.81 7.68 1.33
N ASN A 224 17.72 7.40 2.04
CA ASN A 224 17.47 6.13 2.72
C ASN A 224 16.05 5.59 2.44
N THR A 225 15.77 4.38 2.91
CA THR A 225 14.49 3.70 2.70
C THR A 225 13.27 4.44 3.24
N ASP A 226 13.41 5.17 4.35
CA ASP A 226 12.30 5.95 4.94
C ASP A 226 11.96 7.19 4.11
N GLN A 227 12.97 7.80 3.49
CA GLN A 227 12.77 8.91 2.55
C GLN A 227 12.13 8.45 1.24
N LEU A 228 12.55 7.31 0.70
CA LEU A 228 11.89 6.69 -0.46
C LEU A 228 10.45 6.24 -0.14
N LYS A 229 10.21 5.77 1.09
CA LYS A 229 8.86 5.52 1.61
C LYS A 229 8.02 6.81 1.63
N ALA A 230 8.56 7.91 2.14
CA ALA A 230 7.87 9.19 2.18
C ALA A 230 7.53 9.71 0.76
N LEU A 231 8.49 9.60 -0.18
CA LEU A 231 8.31 9.96 -1.58
C LEU A 231 7.15 9.17 -2.22
N GLY A 232 7.21 7.83 -2.12
CA GLY A 232 6.21 6.94 -2.69
C GLY A 232 4.83 7.14 -2.07
N ALA A 233 4.76 7.28 -0.75
CA ALA A 233 3.50 7.50 -0.03
C ALA A 233 2.82 8.82 -0.44
N ALA A 234 3.59 9.91 -0.55
CA ALA A 234 3.05 11.19 -0.97
C ALA A 234 2.56 11.19 -2.42
N MET A 235 3.27 10.52 -3.34
CA MET A 235 2.80 10.35 -4.73
C MET A 235 1.57 9.44 -4.83
N ALA A 236 1.51 8.38 -4.03
CA ALA A 236 0.34 7.50 -3.97
C ALA A 236 -0.91 8.26 -3.49
N ALA A 237 -0.76 9.16 -2.52
CA ALA A 237 -1.86 9.97 -1.99
C ALA A 237 -2.29 11.10 -2.94
N SER A 238 -1.35 11.77 -3.61
CA SER A 238 -1.63 12.95 -4.44
C SER A 238 -1.91 12.64 -5.92
N GLY A 239 -1.38 11.52 -6.43
CA GLY A 239 -1.45 11.15 -7.85
C GLY A 239 -1.95 9.73 -8.11
N ALA A 240 -2.09 8.87 -7.10
CA ALA A 240 -2.29 7.42 -7.27
C ALA A 240 -1.13 6.70 -7.97
N VAL A 241 0.10 7.24 -7.87
CA VAL A 241 1.32 6.61 -8.38
C VAL A 241 1.59 5.31 -7.62
N ALA A 242 1.48 4.19 -8.32
CA ALA A 242 1.68 2.84 -7.76
C ALA A 242 3.11 2.29 -7.95
N LEU A 243 3.92 2.93 -8.81
CA LEU A 243 5.31 2.58 -9.10
C LEU A 243 6.05 3.85 -9.53
N TYR A 244 7.29 4.00 -9.06
CA TYR A 244 8.25 4.96 -9.57
C TYR A 244 9.63 4.32 -9.65
N HIS A 245 10.51 4.92 -10.44
CA HIS A 245 11.91 4.55 -10.52
C HIS A 245 12.76 5.72 -10.02
N ALA A 246 13.83 5.45 -9.28
CA ALA A 246 14.82 6.44 -8.90
C ALA A 246 16.22 5.96 -9.27
N GLU A 247 16.92 6.75 -10.07
CA GLU A 247 18.23 6.44 -10.66
C GLU A 247 19.23 6.01 -9.58
N ASN A 248 19.83 4.82 -9.74
CA ASN A 248 20.77 4.19 -8.81
C ASN A 248 20.22 3.90 -7.39
N LEU A 249 18.91 4.02 -7.16
CA LEU A 249 18.28 3.87 -5.85
C LEU A 249 17.23 2.75 -5.81
N THR A 250 16.40 2.65 -6.85
CA THR A 250 15.41 1.56 -6.98
C THR A 250 15.96 0.43 -7.84
N PRO A 251 15.67 -0.85 -7.52
CA PRO A 251 16.31 -2.00 -8.15
C PRO A 251 16.06 -2.09 -9.66
N GLU A 252 14.91 -1.63 -10.17
CA GLU A 252 14.58 -1.70 -11.59
C GLU A 252 15.08 -0.50 -12.41
N ALA A 253 15.61 0.56 -11.78
CA ALA A 253 15.94 1.80 -12.48
C ALA A 253 16.93 1.60 -13.64
N HIS A 254 17.92 0.74 -13.46
CA HIS A 254 18.95 0.45 -14.47
C HIS A 254 18.41 -0.31 -15.71
N LEU A 255 17.20 -0.85 -15.64
CA LEU A 255 16.54 -1.57 -16.74
C LEU A 255 15.65 -0.65 -17.60
N MET A 256 15.45 0.60 -17.15
CA MET A 256 14.49 1.51 -17.78
C MET A 256 15.14 2.33 -18.89
N ASP A 257 14.53 2.30 -20.07
CA ASP A 257 14.84 3.26 -21.13
C ASP A 257 14.04 4.55 -20.90
N ILE A 258 14.75 5.66 -20.87
CA ILE A 258 14.22 6.99 -20.61
C ILE A 258 14.36 7.93 -21.81
N LYS A 259 14.86 7.43 -22.95
CA LYS A 259 15.12 8.25 -24.13
C LYS A 259 13.80 8.76 -24.74
N GLY A 260 13.74 10.08 -24.95
CA GLY A 260 12.58 10.71 -25.59
C GLY A 260 11.35 10.88 -24.70
N LEU A 261 11.42 10.53 -23.42
CA LEU A 261 10.35 10.79 -22.46
C LEU A 261 10.22 12.28 -22.15
N GLU A 262 8.98 12.68 -21.83
CA GLU A 262 8.67 14.01 -21.28
C GLU A 262 9.50 14.26 -20.01
N LYS A 263 9.85 15.53 -19.75
CA LYS A 263 10.68 15.91 -18.61
C LYS A 263 9.99 16.96 -17.75
N ILE A 264 10.09 16.78 -16.45
CA ILE A 264 9.71 17.77 -15.43
C ILE A 264 10.97 18.14 -14.66
N GLU A 265 11.23 19.44 -14.53
CA GLU A 265 12.27 19.97 -13.67
C GLU A 265 11.64 20.34 -12.31
N VAL A 266 12.28 19.93 -11.22
CA VAL A 266 11.84 20.25 -9.86
C VAL A 266 13.02 20.83 -9.10
N GLY A 267 12.90 22.08 -8.65
CA GLY A 267 13.91 22.74 -7.84
C GLY A 267 13.39 23.19 -6.48
N GLU A 268 14.20 24.00 -5.81
CA GLU A 268 13.89 24.59 -4.49
C GLU A 268 12.58 25.38 -4.48
N LYS A 269 12.25 26.03 -5.60
CA LYS A 269 11.03 26.82 -5.73
C LYS A 269 9.78 25.94 -5.59
N GLU A 270 9.71 24.85 -6.34
CA GLU A 270 8.57 23.92 -6.33
C GLU A 270 8.40 23.25 -4.96
N LEU A 271 9.52 22.90 -4.30
CA LEU A 271 9.48 22.38 -2.93
C LEU A 271 8.94 23.41 -1.94
N LYS A 272 9.45 24.66 -1.99
CA LYS A 272 9.00 25.74 -1.10
C LYS A 272 7.53 26.06 -1.28
N GLU A 273 7.05 26.12 -2.53
CA GLU A 273 5.63 26.33 -2.83
C GLU A 273 4.77 25.17 -2.30
N THR A 274 5.26 23.93 -2.44
CA THR A 274 4.54 22.76 -1.92
C THR A 274 4.48 22.75 -0.40
N TYR A 275 5.57 23.10 0.28
CA TYR A 275 5.58 23.29 1.74
C TYR A 275 4.57 24.33 2.19
N ALA A 276 4.52 25.49 1.51
CA ALA A 276 3.56 26.53 1.82
C ALA A 276 2.10 26.07 1.61
N GLN A 277 1.82 25.25 0.60
CA GLN A 277 0.49 24.69 0.37
C GLN A 277 0.07 23.64 1.39
N LEU A 278 1.01 22.81 1.84
CA LEU A 278 0.75 21.74 2.81
C LEU A 278 0.66 22.25 4.25
N ASN A 279 1.14 23.46 4.52
CA ASN A 279 1.10 24.05 5.84
C ASN A 279 -0.06 25.04 5.98
N THR A 280 -1.07 24.67 6.77
CA THR A 280 -2.28 25.48 6.98
C THR A 280 -2.36 26.12 8.37
N GLY A 281 -1.32 26.03 9.19
CA GLY A 281 -1.30 26.60 10.55
C GLY A 281 0.11 26.70 11.14
N GLU A 282 0.28 27.46 12.23
CA GLU A 282 1.62 27.78 12.77
C GLU A 282 1.89 27.21 14.17
N ASN A 283 0.85 26.88 14.93
CA ASN A 283 0.97 26.44 16.32
C ASN A 283 0.11 25.17 16.54
N PRO A 284 0.68 23.97 16.31
CA PRO A 284 -0.07 22.73 16.48
C PRO A 284 -0.25 22.40 17.97
N ASP A 285 -1.48 22.07 18.37
CA ASP A 285 -1.78 21.52 19.70
C ASP A 285 -1.34 20.06 19.83
N ILE A 286 -1.31 19.33 18.70
CA ILE A 286 -0.95 17.91 18.63
C ILE A 286 0.03 17.70 17.48
N VAL A 287 1.11 16.96 17.75
CA VAL A 287 2.08 16.50 16.75
C VAL A 287 1.93 14.99 16.60
N ILE A 288 1.50 14.55 15.42
CA ILE A 288 1.34 13.13 15.09
C ILE A 288 2.49 12.71 14.18
N LEU A 289 3.11 11.57 14.49
CA LEU A 289 4.21 10.99 13.73
C LEU A 289 3.86 9.55 13.37
N GLY A 290 4.24 9.11 12.16
CA GLY A 290 3.97 7.76 11.68
C GLY A 290 2.80 7.64 10.71
N CYS A 291 2.66 8.57 9.77
CA CYS A 291 1.86 8.36 8.55
C CYS A 291 2.76 8.51 7.31
N PRO A 292 3.13 7.42 6.61
CA PRO A 292 2.90 6.01 6.98
C PRO A 292 3.58 5.63 8.30
N HIS A 293 3.15 4.51 8.93
CA HIS A 293 3.68 4.06 10.23
C HIS A 293 5.20 4.10 10.28
N ALA A 294 5.71 4.68 11.37
CA ALA A 294 7.11 5.03 11.53
C ALA A 294 8.00 3.78 11.61
N SER A 295 9.18 3.88 11.01
CA SER A 295 10.24 2.89 11.20
C SER A 295 10.88 3.04 12.58
N LEU A 296 11.59 2.01 13.02
CA LEU A 296 12.39 2.09 14.25
C LEU A 296 13.44 3.22 14.18
N ARG A 297 13.97 3.52 12.99
CA ARG A 297 14.90 4.64 12.79
C ARG A 297 14.19 5.97 13.03
N GLU A 298 13.02 6.18 12.43
CA GLU A 298 12.25 7.41 12.63
C GLU A 298 11.87 7.62 14.10
N ILE A 299 11.48 6.54 14.80
CA ILE A 299 11.19 6.57 16.25
C ILE A 299 12.45 6.92 17.05
N SER A 300 13.60 6.31 16.72
CA SER A 300 14.88 6.58 17.38
C SER A 300 15.34 8.02 17.19
N ASP A 301 15.24 8.54 15.97
CA ASP A 301 15.63 9.91 15.63
C ASP A 301 14.76 10.92 16.39
N LEU A 302 13.47 10.66 16.52
CA LEU A 302 12.57 11.48 17.34
C LEU A 302 12.97 11.42 18.81
N ALA A 303 13.15 10.21 19.36
CA ALA A 303 13.48 10.01 20.77
C ALA A 303 14.74 10.77 21.18
N GLU A 304 15.79 10.73 20.35
CA GLU A 304 17.02 11.48 20.59
C GLU A 304 16.80 13.01 20.49
N LYS A 305 15.98 13.49 19.55
CA LYS A 305 15.65 14.92 19.42
C LYS A 305 14.89 15.48 20.63
N ILE A 306 14.08 14.67 21.30
CA ILE A 306 13.28 15.09 22.46
C ILE A 306 13.91 14.73 23.81
N LYS A 307 15.05 14.03 23.80
CA LYS A 307 15.76 13.61 25.00
C LYS A 307 16.08 14.80 25.91
N GLY A 308 15.69 14.69 27.17
CA GLY A 308 15.87 15.75 28.16
C GLY A 308 14.95 16.98 27.98
N LYS A 309 14.05 16.98 27.00
CA LYS A 309 13.07 18.05 26.78
C LYS A 309 11.74 17.70 27.45
N LYS A 310 11.03 18.73 27.90
CA LYS A 310 9.63 18.62 28.33
C LYS A 310 8.75 19.21 27.24
N MET A 311 7.75 18.46 26.79
CA MET A 311 6.75 18.96 25.87
C MET A 311 5.85 19.97 26.59
N LYS A 312 5.52 21.08 25.94
CA LYS A 312 4.48 21.99 26.42
C LYS A 312 3.14 21.29 26.25
N LYS A 313 2.36 21.22 27.33
CA LYS A 313 0.95 20.83 27.27
C LYS A 313 0.12 22.01 26.79
#